data_AF-A0A7Y6A034-F1
#
_entry.id   AF-A0A7Y6A034-F1
#
_cell.length_a   1.000
_cell.length_b   1.000
_cell.length_c   1.000
_cell.angle_alpha   90.00
_cell.angle_beta   90.00
_cell.angle_gamma   90.00
#
_symmetry.space_group_name_H-M   'P 1'
#
loop_
_entity.id
_entity.type
_entity.pdbx_description
1 polymer ?
#
loop_
_entity_poly.entity_id
_entity_poly.type
_entity_poly.pdbx_seq_one_letter_code
_entity_poly.pdbx_strand_id
1 'polypeptide(L)'
;MASIRISRASASLVPLLLLVTACGSGGAPAQQTVAPASTPPAATSEAAAPTPAVTVTPERPTAAPAQRVDSGAVAEDAPALATGSGSAEVTYTRTGEFAVVIVLDCTACAAGTSPTVLTGPGLMSPYDEGPGPLAGSYLMDVFEGSAPEQSVWLQAEGPWSIRFESWNDIPATTGPQSGTGSVVLHLADQGTHAEVTWTPAGPGDGFSGRFFGQGDQLVFGNDEAFTEVVDVPMPGILAIRTDGAWTVTPQA
;
A
#
# COMPACT_ATOMS: atom_id res chain seq x y z
N MET A 1 -3.12 44.06 30.85
CA MET A 1 -4.44 44.30 31.50
C MET A 1 -5.46 43.56 30.66
N ALA A 2 -6.36 42.70 31.17
CA ALA A 2 -6.70 42.39 32.56
C ALA A 2 -7.14 40.90 32.75
N SER A 3 -7.14 40.43 34.01
CA SER A 3 -7.94 39.33 34.64
C SER A 3 -8.19 37.99 33.89
N ILE A 4 -7.83 36.76 34.33
CA ILE A 4 -7.87 36.10 35.67
C ILE A 4 -9.32 36.10 36.22
N ARG A 5 -10.09 35.01 36.45
CA ARG A 5 -9.87 33.59 36.84
C ARG A 5 -11.08 32.75 36.29
N ILE A 6 -11.48 31.52 36.67
CA ILE A 6 -11.20 30.62 37.81
C ILE A 6 -11.41 29.13 37.41
N SER A 7 -10.92 28.19 38.23
CA SER A 7 -10.97 26.72 38.03
C SER A 7 -12.32 26.04 38.33
N ARG A 8 -12.48 24.78 37.89
CA ARG A 8 -13.05 23.71 38.73
C ARG A 8 -12.48 22.33 38.38
N ALA A 9 -11.91 21.67 39.39
CA ALA A 9 -11.55 20.25 39.35
C ALA A 9 -12.63 19.44 40.06
N SER A 10 -12.78 18.16 39.69
CA SER A 10 -13.49 17.14 40.48
C SER A 10 -12.84 15.78 40.23
N ALA A 11 -12.58 15.04 41.31
CA ALA A 11 -11.99 13.70 41.27
C ALA A 11 -12.88 12.70 42.03
N SER A 12 -12.93 11.46 41.55
CA SER A 12 -13.39 10.23 42.23
C SER A 12 -12.70 9.06 41.50
N LEU A 13 -11.85 8.16 42.03
CA LEU A 13 -11.68 7.43 43.31
C LEU A 13 -12.60 6.20 43.53
N VAL A 14 -11.93 5.03 43.62
CA VAL A 14 -12.31 3.70 44.19
C VAL A 14 -13.51 2.93 43.55
N PRO A 15 -13.57 1.57 43.58
CA PRO A 15 -12.87 0.68 44.52
C PRO A 15 -12.09 -0.55 44.02
N LEU A 16 -11.28 -1.03 44.95
CA LEU A 16 -10.53 -2.29 45.03
C LEU A 16 -11.47 -3.51 45.19
N LEU A 17 -11.06 -4.68 44.72
CA LEU A 17 -11.67 -5.98 45.07
C LEU A 17 -10.59 -7.05 45.31
N LEU A 18 -10.84 -7.95 46.27
CA LEU A 18 -9.83 -8.76 46.98
C LEU A 18 -10.14 -10.26 46.91
N LEU A 19 -9.09 -11.09 46.80
CA LEU A 19 -8.98 -12.51 47.22
C LEU A 19 -9.89 -13.50 46.43
N VAL A 20 -9.61 -14.81 46.32
CA VAL A 20 -9.16 -15.77 47.35
C VAL A 20 -8.17 -16.83 46.81
N THR A 21 -7.34 -17.35 47.71
CA THR A 21 -6.38 -18.47 47.56
C THR A 21 -7.02 -19.87 47.50
N ALA A 22 -6.36 -20.83 46.85
CA ALA A 22 -6.46 -22.26 47.21
C ALA A 22 -5.17 -23.04 46.90
N CYS A 23 -4.53 -23.60 47.93
CA CYS A 23 -3.55 -24.69 47.79
C CYS A 23 -4.27 -26.03 48.01
N GLY A 24 -3.89 -27.08 47.28
CA GLY A 24 -4.44 -28.43 47.45
C GLY A 24 -3.41 -29.50 47.11
N SER A 25 -3.17 -30.42 48.05
CA SER A 25 -2.00 -31.31 48.07
C SER A 25 -2.29 -32.72 47.55
N GLY A 26 -1.30 -33.29 46.84
CA GLY A 26 -0.85 -34.68 46.95
C GLY A 26 -1.86 -35.84 46.86
N GLY A 27 -1.79 -36.60 45.76
CA GLY A 27 -2.32 -37.97 45.66
C GLY A 27 -1.54 -38.77 44.60
N ALA A 28 -0.84 -39.83 45.02
CA ALA A 28 -0.03 -40.71 44.17
C ALA A 28 -0.71 -42.10 44.01
N PRO A 29 -0.19 -43.01 43.17
CA PRO A 29 -0.80 -43.30 41.87
C PRO A 29 -1.65 -44.58 41.87
N ALA A 30 -2.73 -44.58 41.09
CA ALA A 30 -3.46 -45.81 40.75
C ALA A 30 -2.82 -46.46 39.50
N GLN A 31 -2.21 -47.63 39.66
CA GLN A 31 -1.81 -48.46 38.52
C GLN A 31 -3.04 -48.93 37.76
N GLN A 32 -3.18 -48.51 36.50
CA GLN A 32 -4.06 -49.17 35.53
C GLN A 32 -3.20 -49.99 34.57
N THR A 33 -3.41 -51.31 34.57
CA THR A 33 -2.83 -52.23 33.60
C THR A 33 -3.49 -52.01 32.24
N VAL A 34 -2.80 -51.30 31.34
CA VAL A 34 -3.28 -51.07 29.98
C VAL A 34 -2.96 -52.31 29.13
N ALA A 35 -3.99 -52.96 28.58
CA ALA A 35 -3.81 -53.99 27.57
C ALA A 35 -3.33 -53.38 26.24
N PRO A 36 -2.48 -54.06 25.45
CA PRO A 36 -2.01 -53.52 24.18
C PRO A 36 -3.16 -53.46 23.16
N ALA A 37 -3.70 -52.26 22.94
CA ALA A 37 -4.61 -51.99 21.84
C ALA A 37 -3.81 -51.83 20.55
N SER A 38 -4.21 -52.54 19.50
CA SER A 38 -3.51 -52.58 18.21
C SER A 38 -3.38 -51.19 17.58
N THR A 39 -2.17 -50.86 17.13
CA THR A 39 -1.88 -49.63 16.38
C THR A 39 -2.71 -49.60 15.09
N PRO A 40 -3.51 -48.55 14.83
CA PRO A 40 -4.12 -48.34 13.51
C PRO A 40 -3.03 -48.17 12.44
N PRO A 41 -3.29 -48.56 11.17
CA PRO A 41 -2.37 -48.25 10.08
C PRO A 41 -2.20 -46.73 9.95
N ALA A 42 -0.97 -46.27 9.74
CA ALA A 42 -0.74 -44.87 9.42
C ALA A 42 -1.52 -44.52 8.15
N ALA A 43 -2.37 -43.49 8.21
CA ALA A 43 -2.99 -42.93 7.02
C ALA A 43 -1.87 -42.32 6.17
N THR A 44 -1.58 -42.94 5.02
CA THR A 44 -0.71 -42.34 4.00
C THR A 44 -1.32 -41.01 3.61
N SER A 45 -0.64 -39.90 3.96
CA SER A 45 -1.05 -38.58 3.50
C SER A 45 -0.99 -38.59 1.98
N GLU A 46 -2.14 -38.54 1.33
CA GLU A 46 -2.24 -38.33 -0.11
C GLU A 46 -1.58 -36.98 -0.41
N ALA A 47 -0.49 -37.02 -1.18
CA ALA A 47 0.22 -35.81 -1.53
C ALA A 47 -0.71 -34.96 -2.40
N ALA A 48 -1.07 -33.78 -1.90
CA ALA A 48 -1.93 -32.85 -2.64
C ALA A 48 -1.32 -32.63 -4.03
N ALA A 49 -2.09 -32.98 -5.07
CA ALA A 49 -1.65 -32.76 -6.44
C ALA A 49 -1.32 -31.27 -6.60
N PRO A 50 -0.17 -30.91 -7.20
CA PRO A 50 0.18 -29.51 -7.37
C PRO A 50 -0.90 -28.83 -8.21
N THR A 51 -1.57 -27.83 -7.61
CA THR A 51 -2.48 -26.95 -8.34
C THR A 51 -1.73 -26.42 -9.56
N PRO A 52 -2.26 -26.57 -10.78
CA PRO A 52 -1.59 -26.06 -11.97
C PRO A 52 -1.42 -24.55 -11.80
N ALA A 53 -0.17 -24.10 -11.71
CA ALA A 53 0.14 -22.68 -11.75
C ALA A 53 -0.38 -22.13 -13.08
N VAL A 54 -1.38 -21.26 -13.00
CA VAL A 54 -1.83 -20.52 -14.19
C VAL A 54 -0.73 -19.53 -14.51
N THR A 55 0.14 -19.90 -15.45
CA THR A 55 1.13 -18.97 -16.01
C THR A 55 0.38 -17.94 -16.84
N VAL A 56 -0.13 -16.91 -16.18
CA VAL A 56 -0.64 -15.71 -16.82
C VAL A 56 0.54 -15.06 -17.52
N THR A 57 0.56 -15.08 -18.85
CA THR A 57 1.47 -14.21 -19.61
C THR A 57 0.98 -12.78 -19.40
N PRO A 58 1.75 -11.87 -18.79
CA PRO A 58 1.33 -10.49 -18.61
C PRO A 58 1.44 -9.76 -19.96
N GLU A 59 0.45 -9.93 -20.83
CA GLU A 59 0.30 -9.09 -22.01
C GLU A 59 -0.20 -7.71 -21.57
N ARG A 60 0.77 -6.85 -21.27
CA ARG A 60 0.55 -5.46 -20.87
C ARG A 60 -0.16 -4.69 -22.00
N PRO A 61 -1.10 -3.76 -21.68
CA PRO A 61 -1.69 -2.88 -22.68
C PRO A 61 -0.63 -2.16 -23.54
N THR A 62 -0.60 -2.48 -24.83
CA THR A 62 0.21 -1.79 -25.85
C THR A 62 -0.57 -0.71 -26.60
N ALA A 63 -1.88 -0.65 -26.38
CA ALA A 63 -2.80 0.33 -26.94
C ALA A 63 -3.88 0.71 -25.90
N ALA A 64 -4.47 1.88 -26.08
CA ALA A 64 -5.56 2.37 -25.22
C ALA A 64 -6.76 1.41 -25.24
N PRO A 65 -7.38 1.10 -24.08
CA PRO A 65 -8.64 0.37 -24.04
C PRO A 65 -9.75 1.11 -24.80
N ALA A 66 -10.67 0.35 -25.41
CA ALA A 66 -11.71 0.93 -26.28
C ALA A 66 -12.77 1.75 -25.53
N GLN A 67 -12.97 1.47 -24.24
CA GLN A 67 -13.80 2.30 -23.36
C GLN A 67 -12.97 3.51 -22.88
N ARG A 68 -13.51 4.72 -23.07
CA ARG A 68 -12.94 5.95 -22.50
C ARG A 68 -13.85 6.49 -21.40
N VAL A 69 -13.26 6.89 -20.28
CA VAL A 69 -13.92 7.59 -19.17
C VAL A 69 -13.19 8.91 -18.95
N ASP A 70 -13.90 10.03 -18.96
CA ASP A 70 -13.32 11.33 -18.63
C ASP A 70 -13.60 11.65 -17.16
N SER A 71 -12.56 11.93 -16.37
CA SER A 71 -12.72 12.42 -14.99
C SER A 71 -12.87 13.93 -14.92
N GLY A 72 -12.54 14.66 -15.98
CA GLY A 72 -12.55 16.12 -16.04
C GLY A 72 -11.25 16.77 -15.57
N ALA A 73 -11.36 17.98 -15.02
CA ALA A 73 -10.21 18.80 -14.62
C ALA A 73 -9.72 18.47 -13.21
N VAL A 74 -8.40 18.44 -13.02
CA VAL A 74 -7.71 18.32 -11.73
C VAL A 74 -7.03 19.65 -11.44
N ALA A 75 -7.26 20.23 -10.26
CA ALA A 75 -6.51 21.38 -9.73
C ALA A 75 -6.16 21.14 -8.25
N GLU A 76 -5.32 22.00 -7.67
CA GLU A 76 -5.14 22.07 -6.22
C GLU A 76 -6.49 22.31 -5.52
N ASP A 77 -6.69 21.69 -4.36
CA ASP A 77 -7.97 21.62 -3.62
C ASP A 77 -9.17 21.07 -4.43
N ALA A 78 -8.96 20.56 -5.64
CA ALA A 78 -10.02 20.14 -6.57
C ALA A 78 -9.67 18.84 -7.32
N PRO A 79 -9.77 17.68 -6.62
CA PRO A 79 -9.52 16.37 -7.22
C PRO A 79 -10.63 15.97 -8.20
N ALA A 80 -10.26 15.23 -9.24
CA ALA A 80 -11.18 14.59 -10.18
C ALA A 80 -11.45 13.13 -9.77
N LEU A 81 -12.63 12.60 -10.12
CA LEU A 81 -13.02 11.22 -9.83
C LEU A 81 -13.64 10.57 -11.06
N ALA A 82 -13.09 9.44 -11.48
CA ALA A 82 -13.71 8.51 -12.42
C ALA A 82 -14.15 7.23 -11.70
N THR A 83 -15.26 6.65 -12.15
CA THR A 83 -15.71 5.32 -11.76
C THR A 83 -16.11 4.54 -13.00
N GLY A 84 -15.96 3.22 -12.95
CA GLY A 84 -16.29 2.37 -14.10
C GLY A 84 -16.23 0.90 -13.77
N SER A 85 -16.25 0.09 -14.82
CA SER A 85 -16.07 -1.35 -14.73
C SER A 85 -15.39 -1.88 -16.00
N GLY A 86 -14.51 -2.86 -15.85
CA GLY A 86 -13.71 -3.39 -16.96
C GLY A 86 -12.59 -2.44 -17.40
N SER A 87 -11.81 -2.86 -18.40
CA SER A 87 -10.69 -2.07 -18.92
C SER A 87 -11.13 -0.74 -19.55
N ALA A 88 -10.45 0.36 -19.21
CA ALA A 88 -10.74 1.71 -19.72
C ALA A 88 -9.48 2.57 -19.86
N GLU A 89 -9.47 3.45 -20.86
CA GLU A 89 -8.66 4.66 -20.84
C GLU A 89 -9.39 5.70 -19.97
N VAL A 90 -8.71 6.23 -18.95
CA VAL A 90 -9.23 7.31 -18.11
C VAL A 90 -8.45 8.58 -18.43
N THR A 91 -9.15 9.62 -18.87
CA THR A 91 -8.56 10.92 -19.24
C THR A 91 -8.82 11.98 -18.17
N TYR A 92 -7.89 12.93 -18.05
CA TYR A 92 -8.07 14.12 -17.21
C TYR A 92 -7.31 15.33 -17.79
N THR A 93 -7.65 16.53 -17.34
CA THR A 93 -6.92 17.77 -17.67
C THR A 93 -6.30 18.38 -16.43
N ARG A 94 -4.97 18.44 -16.35
CA ARG A 94 -4.25 19.14 -15.26
C ARG A 94 -4.40 20.65 -15.42
N THR A 95 -4.86 21.32 -14.38
CA THR A 95 -5.04 22.77 -14.32
C THR A 95 -4.05 23.38 -13.32
N GLY A 96 -2.78 23.45 -13.72
CA GLY A 96 -1.68 23.97 -12.91
C GLY A 96 -0.35 23.28 -13.22
N GLU A 97 0.73 23.72 -12.55
CA GLU A 97 2.07 23.15 -12.66
C GLU A 97 2.40 22.33 -11.41
N PHE A 98 1.88 21.11 -11.37
CA PHE A 98 2.07 20.16 -10.26
C PHE A 98 2.12 18.71 -10.78
N ALA A 99 2.60 17.79 -9.96
CA ALA A 99 2.49 16.36 -10.25
C ALA A 99 1.12 15.83 -9.79
N VAL A 100 0.57 14.89 -10.55
CA VAL A 100 -0.73 14.26 -10.22
C VAL A 100 -0.50 12.93 -9.53
N VAL A 101 -1.21 12.71 -8.43
CA VAL A 101 -1.34 11.39 -7.81
C VAL A 101 -2.62 10.73 -8.29
N ILE A 102 -2.47 9.51 -8.79
CA ILE A 102 -3.55 8.57 -9.07
C ILE A 102 -3.81 7.79 -7.79
N VAL A 103 -5.04 7.76 -7.29
CA VAL A 103 -5.47 6.83 -6.24
C VAL A 103 -6.47 5.86 -6.84
N LEU A 104 -6.07 4.59 -6.94
CA LEU A 104 -6.88 3.51 -7.51
C LEU A 104 -7.52 2.70 -6.39
N ASP A 105 -8.82 2.44 -6.52
CA ASP A 105 -9.51 1.35 -5.84
C ASP A 105 -10.09 0.40 -6.90
N CYS A 106 -9.41 -0.72 -7.10
CA CYS A 106 -9.85 -1.90 -7.83
C CYS A 106 -9.97 -3.09 -6.85
N THR A 107 -10.26 -2.87 -5.56
CA THR A 107 -10.32 -3.95 -4.55
C THR A 107 -11.42 -4.99 -4.85
N ALA A 108 -12.47 -4.56 -5.55
CA ALA A 108 -13.57 -5.39 -6.02
C ALA A 108 -13.32 -6.01 -7.41
N CYS A 109 -12.14 -5.82 -8.00
CA CYS A 109 -11.78 -6.41 -9.28
C CYS A 109 -11.48 -7.91 -9.12
N ALA A 110 -11.99 -8.72 -10.05
CA ALA A 110 -11.85 -10.16 -10.05
C ALA A 110 -10.42 -10.59 -10.38
N ALA A 111 -9.97 -11.68 -9.77
CA ALA A 111 -8.80 -12.40 -10.25
C ALA A 111 -9.18 -13.16 -11.52
N GLY A 112 -8.88 -12.57 -12.68
CA GLY A 112 -9.26 -13.05 -14.00
C GLY A 112 -8.23 -13.97 -14.65
N THR A 113 -8.38 -14.17 -15.96
CA THR A 113 -7.32 -14.81 -16.78
C THR A 113 -6.22 -13.83 -17.19
N SER A 114 -6.47 -12.54 -17.00
CA SER A 114 -5.55 -11.44 -17.27
C SER A 114 -5.27 -10.67 -15.99
N PRO A 115 -4.07 -10.08 -15.81
CA PRO A 115 -3.79 -9.27 -14.63
C PRO A 115 -4.56 -7.94 -14.71
N THR A 116 -4.85 -7.38 -13.53
CA THR A 116 -5.19 -5.96 -13.41
C THR A 116 -3.90 -5.16 -13.57
N VAL A 117 -3.91 -4.18 -14.47
CA VAL A 117 -2.72 -3.36 -14.80
C VAL A 117 -3.12 -1.90 -14.87
N LEU A 118 -2.44 -1.05 -14.09
CA LEU A 118 -2.52 0.40 -14.21
C LEU A 118 -1.27 0.92 -14.92
N THR A 119 -1.42 1.42 -16.14
CA THR A 119 -0.32 1.95 -16.95
C THR A 119 -0.70 3.29 -17.60
N GLY A 120 0.15 3.82 -18.48
CA GLY A 120 -0.09 5.03 -19.24
C GLY A 120 0.55 4.95 -20.64
N PRO A 121 0.16 5.85 -21.57
CA PRO A 121 0.71 5.87 -22.92
C PRO A 121 2.25 5.94 -22.93
N GLY A 122 2.88 4.98 -23.61
CA GLY A 122 4.34 4.97 -23.80
C GLY A 122 5.18 4.51 -22.59
N LEU A 123 4.57 4.11 -21.48
CA LEU A 123 5.32 3.62 -20.32
C LEU A 123 5.93 2.22 -20.56
N MET A 124 7.22 2.08 -20.27
CA MET A 124 7.97 0.81 -20.37
C MET A 124 7.72 -0.13 -19.19
N SER A 125 7.15 0.37 -18.08
CA SER A 125 6.69 -0.36 -16.89
C SER A 125 5.38 0.25 -16.42
N PRO A 126 4.42 -0.52 -15.89
CA PRO A 126 3.17 0.04 -15.40
C PRO A 126 3.43 0.78 -14.08
N TYR A 127 2.46 1.59 -13.67
CA TYR A 127 2.40 2.08 -12.30
C TYR A 127 2.20 0.91 -11.32
N ASP A 128 1.33 -0.03 -11.68
CA ASP A 128 1.24 -1.32 -10.98
C ASP A 128 0.61 -2.44 -11.83
N GLU A 129 0.89 -3.69 -11.47
CA GLU A 129 0.26 -4.88 -12.06
C GLU A 129 0.08 -6.00 -11.02
N GLY A 130 -1.11 -6.62 -10.98
CA GLY A 130 -1.43 -7.67 -10.01
C GLY A 130 -2.46 -8.68 -10.54
N PRO A 131 -2.59 -9.87 -9.92
CA PRO A 131 -3.41 -10.97 -10.46
C PRO A 131 -4.93 -10.78 -10.30
N GLY A 132 -5.41 -9.66 -9.74
CA GLY A 132 -6.83 -9.42 -9.48
C GLY A 132 -7.07 -8.08 -8.77
N PRO A 133 -7.50 -8.07 -7.49
CA PRO A 133 -7.62 -6.83 -6.72
C PRO A 133 -6.33 -6.00 -6.73
N LEU A 134 -6.47 -4.69 -6.98
CA LEU A 134 -5.36 -3.74 -6.97
C LEU A 134 -5.81 -2.43 -6.34
N ALA A 135 -5.07 -1.90 -5.37
CA ALA A 135 -5.33 -0.60 -4.78
C ALA A 135 -4.04 0.01 -4.25
N GLY A 136 -3.93 1.33 -4.35
CA GLY A 136 -2.72 2.06 -4.00
C GLY A 136 -2.77 3.49 -4.52
N SER A 137 -1.69 4.23 -4.26
CA SER A 137 -1.50 5.56 -4.85
C SER A 137 -0.17 5.68 -5.59
N TYR A 138 -0.21 6.37 -6.73
CA TYR A 138 0.84 6.38 -7.74
C TYR A 138 1.10 7.80 -8.19
N LEU A 139 2.36 8.23 -8.17
CA LEU A 139 2.76 9.51 -8.73
C LEU A 139 2.93 9.34 -10.25
N MET A 140 2.24 10.15 -11.04
CA MET A 140 2.47 10.19 -12.48
C MET A 140 3.81 10.83 -12.80
N ASP A 141 4.49 10.32 -13.83
CA ASP A 141 5.76 10.87 -14.31
C ASP A 141 5.57 12.26 -14.92
N VAL A 142 5.64 13.27 -14.06
CA VAL A 142 5.49 14.68 -14.44
C VAL A 142 6.86 15.29 -14.68
N PHE A 143 7.19 15.38 -15.96
CA PHE A 143 8.28 16.21 -16.45
C PHE A 143 7.80 17.66 -16.63
N GLU A 144 8.73 18.61 -16.49
CA GLU A 144 8.48 20.01 -16.83
C GLU A 144 8.03 20.11 -18.30
N GLY A 145 6.92 20.81 -18.56
CA GLY A 145 6.34 20.93 -19.90
C GLY A 145 5.50 19.74 -20.38
N SER A 146 5.17 18.76 -19.54
CA SER A 146 4.11 17.77 -19.85
C SER A 146 2.79 18.46 -20.21
N ALA A 147 2.09 17.95 -21.23
CA ALA A 147 0.82 18.50 -21.69
C ALA A 147 -0.26 18.50 -20.58
N PRO A 148 -1.18 19.48 -20.53
CA PRO A 148 -2.29 19.49 -19.57
C PRO A 148 -3.19 18.25 -19.70
N GLU A 149 -3.48 17.82 -20.93
CA GLU A 149 -4.28 16.63 -21.22
C GLU A 149 -3.45 15.36 -21.01
N GLN A 150 -3.93 14.48 -20.15
CA GLN A 150 -3.25 13.25 -19.74
C GLN A 150 -4.21 12.07 -19.76
N SER A 151 -3.68 10.85 -19.89
CA SER A 151 -4.48 9.63 -19.74
C SER A 151 -3.71 8.50 -19.05
N VAL A 152 -4.47 7.65 -18.38
CA VAL A 152 -4.01 6.38 -17.80
C VAL A 152 -4.85 5.25 -18.38
N TRP A 153 -4.27 4.07 -18.52
CA TRP A 153 -4.95 2.88 -19.00
C TRP A 153 -5.06 1.89 -17.87
N LEU A 154 -6.29 1.61 -17.45
CA LEU A 154 -6.60 0.51 -16.54
C LEU A 154 -7.05 -0.69 -17.36
N GLN A 155 -6.35 -1.80 -17.24
CA GLN A 155 -6.86 -3.12 -17.59
C GLN A 155 -7.36 -3.78 -16.30
N ALA A 156 -8.63 -4.21 -16.27
CA ALA A 156 -9.25 -4.80 -15.08
C ALA A 156 -10.49 -5.62 -15.45
N GLU A 157 -10.85 -6.58 -14.59
CA GLU A 157 -12.14 -7.27 -14.64
C GLU A 157 -12.95 -6.88 -13.38
N GLY A 158 -14.09 -6.20 -13.54
CA GLY A 158 -14.92 -5.76 -12.40
C GLY A 158 -14.93 -4.24 -12.18
N PRO A 159 -15.59 -3.75 -11.10
CA PRO A 159 -15.79 -2.33 -10.84
C PRO A 159 -14.57 -1.68 -10.18
N TRP A 160 -14.34 -0.41 -10.50
CA TRP A 160 -13.20 0.37 -10.00
C TRP A 160 -13.57 1.85 -9.79
N SER A 161 -12.76 2.54 -9.00
CA SER A 161 -12.70 4.01 -8.95
C SER A 161 -11.26 4.50 -9.05
N ILE A 162 -11.06 5.62 -9.75
CA ILE A 162 -9.78 6.32 -9.84
C ILE A 162 -10.02 7.78 -9.47
N ARG A 163 -9.29 8.25 -8.45
CA ARG A 163 -9.24 9.66 -8.07
C ARG A 163 -7.91 10.26 -8.50
N PHE A 164 -7.94 11.44 -9.08
CA PHE A 164 -6.74 12.20 -9.44
C PHE A 164 -6.68 13.45 -8.56
N GLU A 165 -5.56 13.68 -7.89
CA GLU A 165 -5.35 14.85 -7.01
C GLU A 165 -4.01 15.53 -7.28
N SER A 166 -3.86 16.79 -6.88
CA SER A 166 -2.54 17.42 -6.87
C SER A 166 -1.68 16.77 -5.79
N TRP A 167 -0.40 16.56 -6.06
CA TRP A 167 0.56 16.14 -5.03
C TRP A 167 0.68 17.13 -3.86
N ASN A 168 0.22 18.38 -4.04
CA ASN A 168 0.19 19.43 -3.01
C ASN A 168 -0.99 19.23 -2.04
N ASP A 169 -2.02 18.47 -2.43
CA ASP A 169 -3.19 18.15 -1.61
C ASP A 169 -2.93 16.94 -0.68
N ILE A 170 -1.81 16.23 -0.86
CA ILE A 170 -1.46 15.05 -0.05
C ILE A 170 -1.24 15.48 1.42
N PRO A 171 -1.96 14.87 2.38
CA PRO A 171 -1.77 15.16 3.80
C PRO A 171 -0.32 14.95 4.24
N ALA A 172 0.27 16.00 4.82
CA ALA A 172 1.59 15.95 5.43
C ALA A 172 1.62 14.90 6.56
N THR A 173 2.60 14.00 6.50
CA THR A 173 2.89 12.97 7.52
C THR A 173 4.18 13.32 8.26
N THR A 174 4.25 12.92 9.53
CA THR A 174 5.44 13.10 10.38
C THR A 174 5.75 11.88 11.22
N GLY A 175 7.03 11.64 11.48
CA GLY A 175 7.53 10.48 12.21
C GLY A 175 7.41 9.15 11.43
N PRO A 176 7.54 7.99 12.11
CA PRO A 176 7.56 6.69 11.45
C PRO A 176 6.24 6.37 10.72
N GLN A 177 6.34 6.06 9.43
CA GLN A 177 5.24 5.58 8.59
C GLN A 177 5.40 4.09 8.31
N SER A 178 4.29 3.38 8.08
CA SER A 178 4.30 1.97 7.67
C SER A 178 3.08 1.60 6.84
N GLY A 179 3.22 0.59 5.98
CA GLY A 179 2.14 0.13 5.13
C GLY A 179 2.49 -1.14 4.34
N THR A 180 1.61 -1.46 3.39
CA THR A 180 1.74 -2.55 2.42
C THR A 180 1.25 -2.03 1.07
N GLY A 181 1.90 -2.44 -0.02
CA GLY A 181 1.53 -1.98 -1.35
C GLY A 181 2.07 -0.58 -1.70
N SER A 182 1.85 -0.18 -2.94
CA SER A 182 2.26 1.09 -3.52
C SER A 182 1.55 2.31 -2.90
N VAL A 183 2.31 3.35 -2.56
CA VAL A 183 1.80 4.58 -1.93
C VAL A 183 2.59 5.83 -2.34
N VAL A 184 1.95 7.00 -2.27
CA VAL A 184 2.62 8.30 -2.26
C VAL A 184 2.43 8.98 -0.91
N LEU A 185 3.53 9.34 -0.26
CA LEU A 185 3.59 10.00 1.04
C LEU A 185 4.14 11.43 0.90
N HIS A 186 3.58 12.36 1.66
CA HIS A 186 4.18 13.68 1.88
C HIS A 186 4.92 13.63 3.23
N LEU A 187 6.24 13.56 3.20
CA LEU A 187 7.09 13.56 4.40
C LEU A 187 7.40 15.02 4.79
N ALA A 188 6.89 15.46 5.94
CA ALA A 188 7.02 16.84 6.41
C ALA A 188 8.07 17.04 7.51
N ASP A 189 8.70 15.96 7.99
CA ASP A 189 9.86 16.04 8.87
C ASP A 189 11.02 16.82 8.23
N GLN A 190 11.98 17.22 9.07
CA GLN A 190 13.21 17.86 8.63
C GLN A 190 14.36 16.88 8.84
N GLY A 191 15.23 16.74 7.85
CA GLY A 191 16.37 15.83 7.89
C GLY A 191 16.84 15.49 6.48
N THR A 192 17.99 14.84 6.36
CA THR A 192 18.51 14.40 5.06
C THR A 192 18.52 12.88 4.88
N HIS A 193 17.98 12.12 5.85
CA HIS A 193 17.98 10.66 5.81
C HIS A 193 16.69 10.07 6.38
N ALA A 194 16.33 8.87 5.92
CA ALA A 194 15.33 8.02 6.56
C ALA A 194 15.82 6.58 6.61
N GLU A 195 15.50 5.86 7.67
CA GLU A 195 15.63 4.40 7.70
C GLU A 195 14.41 3.80 7.00
N VAL A 196 14.64 3.02 5.94
CA VAL A 196 13.61 2.31 5.18
C VAL A 196 13.81 0.83 5.40
N THR A 197 12.75 0.14 5.82
CA THR A 197 12.69 -1.33 5.87
C THR A 197 11.65 -1.81 4.88
N TRP A 198 11.95 -2.89 4.17
CA TRP A 198 11.02 -3.57 3.27
C TRP A 198 11.08 -5.08 3.41
N THR A 199 9.92 -5.72 3.27
CA THR A 199 9.74 -7.18 3.22
C THR A 199 8.85 -7.52 2.02
N PRO A 200 9.35 -8.29 1.03
CA PRO A 200 8.59 -8.68 -0.15
C PRO A 200 7.32 -9.46 0.20
N ALA A 201 6.24 -9.23 -0.56
CA ALA A 201 5.01 -10.02 -0.48
C ALA A 201 5.20 -11.47 -0.98
N GLY A 202 6.15 -11.70 -1.89
CA GLY A 202 6.45 -13.01 -2.45
C GLY A 202 7.58 -12.98 -3.48
N PRO A 203 7.88 -14.13 -4.12
CA PRO A 203 8.92 -14.21 -5.15
C PRO A 203 8.59 -13.32 -6.35
N GLY A 204 9.50 -12.41 -6.71
CA GLY A 204 9.35 -11.50 -7.84
C GLY A 204 8.74 -10.12 -7.52
N ASP A 205 8.33 -9.89 -6.27
CA ASP A 205 8.08 -8.53 -5.76
C ASP A 205 9.42 -7.78 -5.62
N GLY A 206 9.37 -6.46 -5.74
CA GLY A 206 10.52 -5.55 -5.70
C GLY A 206 10.10 -4.19 -5.15
N PHE A 207 10.98 -3.58 -4.37
CA PHE A 207 10.76 -2.23 -3.86
C PHE A 207 11.40 -1.19 -4.78
N SER A 208 10.65 -0.14 -5.12
CA SER A 208 11.19 1.09 -5.68
C SER A 208 10.67 2.30 -4.92
N GLY A 209 11.59 3.06 -4.32
CA GLY A 209 11.36 4.37 -3.74
C GLY A 209 11.81 5.46 -4.70
N ARG A 210 10.98 6.49 -4.89
CA ARG A 210 11.29 7.71 -5.64
C ARG A 210 10.98 8.92 -4.78
N PHE A 211 11.98 9.74 -4.50
CA PHE A 211 11.85 10.90 -3.63
C PHE A 211 12.01 12.22 -4.41
N PHE A 212 11.14 13.17 -4.11
CA PHE A 212 11.04 14.50 -4.71
C PHE A 212 11.03 15.53 -3.58
N GLY A 213 12.18 16.11 -3.27
CA GLY A 213 12.34 17.17 -2.27
C GLY A 213 13.08 18.36 -2.86
N GLN A 214 13.88 19.06 -2.04
CA GLN A 214 14.82 20.05 -2.57
C GLN A 214 16.05 19.36 -3.18
N GLY A 215 16.29 19.60 -4.47
CA GLY A 215 17.42 19.04 -5.22
C GLY A 215 16.98 18.08 -6.32
N ASP A 216 17.86 17.15 -6.67
CA ASP A 216 17.60 16.14 -7.71
C ASP A 216 16.62 15.06 -7.22
N GLN A 217 15.85 14.46 -8.14
CA GLN A 217 15.03 13.29 -7.85
C GLN A 217 15.93 12.12 -7.43
N LEU A 218 15.64 11.51 -6.28
CA LEU A 218 16.34 10.31 -5.83
C LEU A 218 15.53 9.06 -6.18
N VAL A 219 16.21 7.98 -6.56
CA VAL A 219 15.62 6.67 -6.84
C VAL A 219 16.45 5.61 -6.12
N PHE A 220 15.78 4.76 -5.35
CA PHE A 220 16.39 3.69 -4.58
C PHE A 220 15.48 2.46 -4.57
N GLY A 221 16.01 1.29 -4.25
CA GLY A 221 15.22 0.06 -4.25
C GLY A 221 16.06 -1.21 -4.34
N ASN A 222 15.39 -2.35 -4.17
CA ASN A 222 15.99 -3.67 -4.10
C ASN A 222 14.94 -4.74 -4.47
N ASP A 223 15.39 -5.91 -4.92
CA ASP A 223 14.57 -7.13 -5.08
C ASP A 223 14.74 -8.12 -3.89
N GLU A 224 15.70 -7.86 -3.00
CA GLU A 224 15.85 -8.55 -1.71
C GLU A 224 15.38 -7.69 -0.52
N ALA A 225 14.84 -8.34 0.52
CA ALA A 225 14.40 -7.69 1.76
C ALA A 225 15.55 -6.92 2.44
N PHE A 226 15.32 -5.69 2.88
CA PHE A 226 16.37 -4.82 3.43
C PHE A 226 15.89 -3.95 4.59
N THR A 227 16.86 -3.45 5.37
CA THR A 227 16.74 -2.28 6.26
C THR A 227 17.96 -1.41 6.01
N GLU A 228 17.76 -0.22 5.46
CA GLU A 228 18.83 0.69 5.05
C GLU A 228 18.51 2.14 5.40
N VAL A 229 19.54 2.93 5.71
CA VAL A 229 19.41 4.39 5.83
C VAL A 229 19.71 4.99 4.46
N VAL A 230 18.70 5.64 3.87
CA VAL A 230 18.80 6.28 2.55
C VAL A 230 18.86 7.80 2.70
N ASP A 231 19.60 8.45 1.80
CA ASP A 231 19.56 9.90 1.66
C ASP A 231 18.18 10.31 1.11
N VAL A 232 17.44 11.13 1.87
CA VAL A 232 16.19 11.76 1.46
C VAL A 232 16.13 13.17 2.05
N PRO A 233 16.36 14.24 1.27
CA PRO A 233 16.34 15.62 1.76
C PRO A 233 14.89 16.09 2.01
N MET A 234 14.38 15.75 3.19
CA MET A 234 13.04 16.10 3.65
C MET A 234 12.96 17.60 4.04
N PRO A 235 11.82 18.26 3.80
CA PRO A 235 10.52 17.69 3.42
C PRO A 235 10.40 17.41 1.91
N GLY A 236 9.50 16.50 1.54
CA GLY A 236 9.24 16.15 0.15
C GLY A 236 8.23 15.02 -0.05
N ILE A 237 8.00 14.65 -1.31
CA ILE A 237 7.12 13.55 -1.71
C ILE A 237 7.93 12.26 -1.89
N LEU A 238 7.52 11.18 -1.24
CA LEU A 238 8.06 9.83 -1.43
C LEU A 238 7.00 8.95 -2.11
N ALA A 239 7.24 8.53 -3.34
CA ALA A 239 6.47 7.49 -4.01
C ALA A 239 7.15 6.13 -3.80
N ILE A 240 6.42 5.16 -3.25
CA ILE A 240 6.82 3.78 -3.03
C ILE A 240 6.02 2.90 -3.99
N ARG A 241 6.69 1.98 -4.67
CA ARG A 241 6.09 0.92 -5.50
C ARG A 241 6.60 -0.44 -5.03
N THR A 242 5.68 -1.33 -4.64
CA THR A 242 5.91 -2.72 -4.21
C THR A 242 4.56 -3.36 -3.89
N ASP A 243 4.46 -4.69 -3.89
CA ASP A 243 3.35 -5.41 -3.24
C ASP A 243 3.60 -5.61 -1.72
N GLY A 244 4.86 -5.56 -1.30
CA GLY A 244 5.35 -5.91 0.03
C GLY A 244 5.03 -4.91 1.14
N ALA A 245 5.45 -5.28 2.36
CA ALA A 245 5.32 -4.47 3.56
C ALA A 245 6.54 -3.56 3.74
N TRP A 246 6.33 -2.32 4.17
CA TRP A 246 7.40 -1.34 4.33
C TRP A 246 7.22 -0.47 5.59
N THR A 247 8.34 0.09 6.05
CA THR A 247 8.37 1.20 7.02
C THR A 247 9.34 2.28 6.56
N VAL A 248 9.00 3.55 6.81
CA VAL A 248 9.87 4.70 6.58
C VAL A 248 9.98 5.49 7.89
N THR A 249 11.18 5.58 8.44
CA THR A 249 11.47 6.27 9.71
C THR A 249 12.41 7.44 9.47
N PRO A 250 11.90 8.68 9.36
CA PRO A 250 12.70 9.89 9.28
C PRO A 250 13.77 9.98 10.36
N GLN A 251 14.99 10.35 9.98
CA GLN A 251 16.12 10.54 10.89
C GLN A 251 16.49 12.03 10.97
N ALA A 252 16.89 12.47 12.17
CA ALA A 252 17.26 13.86 12.48
C ALA A 252 18.74 14.18 12.17
#